data_AF-A0A7C7CZJ0-F1
#
_entry.id   AF-A0A7C7CZJ0-F1
#
_cell.length_a   1.000
_cell.length_b   1.000
_cell.length_c   1.000
_cell.angle_alpha   90.00
_cell.angle_beta   90.00
_cell.angle_gamma   90.00
#
_symmetry.space_group_name_H-M   'P 1'
#
loop_
_entity.id
_entity.type
_entity.pdbx_description
1 polymer ?
#
loop_
_entity_poly.entity_id
_entity_poly.type
_entity_poly.pdbx_seq_one_letter_code
_entity_poly.pdbx_strand_id
1 'polypeptide(L)'
;MSKKIINYSLLLLGLILTGCVEHLITVHVHPDGKYKMHIVTKGDSTDVFDDDFPHPKPNSIWTSTQHKERSQDSEEETWIMETQGLLSGMTLFTKDSSSIVPLQHPITVKREENWISTTYTVEQIFRGREVYRKYPKFGDSLQDTEKADSIQWLPEAMVYVCSQALNRLKFDTSIHLELELLERIDNHLKNYFIHVETIQLLEELEQNRS
;
A
#
# COMPACT_ATOMS: atom_id res chain seq x y z
N MET A 1 -1.52 -45.58 -23.32
CA MET A 1 -0.89 -44.75 -22.27
C MET A 1 -1.45 -43.34 -22.38
N SER A 2 -2.41 -42.98 -21.54
CA SER A 2 -3.00 -41.63 -21.55
C SER A 2 -2.16 -40.72 -20.65
N LYS A 3 -1.52 -39.69 -21.22
CA LYS A 3 -0.80 -38.68 -20.46
C LYS A 3 -1.83 -37.78 -19.78
N LYS A 4 -1.89 -37.81 -18.44
CA LYS A 4 -2.66 -36.86 -17.64
C LYS A 4 -2.08 -35.47 -17.87
N ILE A 5 -2.81 -34.60 -18.57
CA ILE A 5 -2.52 -33.18 -18.63
C ILE A 5 -2.95 -32.61 -17.27
N ILE A 6 -1.97 -32.35 -16.41
CA ILE A 6 -2.21 -31.64 -15.15
C ILE A 6 -2.48 -30.19 -15.51
N ASN A 7 -3.67 -29.71 -15.14
CA ASN A 7 -4.17 -28.40 -15.52
C ASN A 7 -3.63 -27.34 -14.55
N TYR A 8 -2.41 -26.86 -14.80
CA TYR A 8 -1.69 -25.89 -13.94
C TYR A 8 -2.44 -24.56 -13.74
N SER A 9 -3.40 -24.23 -14.60
CA SER A 9 -4.25 -23.03 -14.48
C SER A 9 -5.10 -23.02 -13.20
N LEU A 10 -5.59 -24.19 -12.75
CA LEU A 10 -6.37 -24.29 -11.51
C LEU A 10 -5.49 -24.16 -10.26
N LEU A 11 -4.22 -24.55 -10.37
CA LEU A 11 -3.23 -24.44 -9.30
C LEU A 11 -2.79 -22.98 -9.08
N LEU A 12 -2.65 -22.22 -10.18
CA LEU A 12 -2.34 -20.79 -10.16
C LEU A 12 -3.50 -19.98 -9.57
N LEU A 13 -4.76 -20.33 -9.89
CA LEU A 13 -5.94 -19.68 -9.32
C LEU A 13 -6.08 -19.94 -7.81
N GLY A 14 -5.69 -21.13 -7.35
CA GLY A 14 -5.69 -21.48 -5.92
C GLY A 14 -4.64 -20.72 -5.10
N LEU A 15 -3.50 -20.35 -5.69
CA LEU A 15 -2.43 -19.59 -5.02
C LEU A 15 -2.77 -18.11 -4.82
N ILE A 16 -3.71 -17.55 -5.60
CA ILE A 16 -4.13 -16.14 -5.50
C ILE A 16 -5.16 -15.94 -4.37
N LEU A 17 -5.75 -17.03 -3.84
CA LEU A 17 -6.91 -16.97 -2.94
C LEU A 17 -6.61 -17.24 -1.46
N THR A 18 -5.37 -17.57 -1.06
CA THR A 18 -5.08 -18.04 0.32
C THR A 18 -4.02 -17.21 1.06
N GLY A 19 -3.95 -15.90 0.83
CA GLY A 19 -2.99 -15.06 1.55
C GLY A 19 -3.15 -13.56 1.33
N CYS A 20 -4.37 -13.07 1.10
CA CYS A 20 -4.62 -11.64 0.94
C CYS A 20 -5.40 -11.10 2.14
N VAL A 21 -4.91 -9.99 2.69
CA VAL A 21 -5.69 -9.17 3.61
C VAL A 21 -6.79 -8.45 2.85
N GLU A 22 -7.98 -8.46 3.42
CA GLU A 22 -9.09 -7.66 2.94
C GLU A 22 -9.27 -6.43 3.82
N HIS A 23 -9.34 -5.25 3.19
CA HIS A 23 -9.73 -4.00 3.85
C HIS A 23 -11.05 -3.51 3.28
N LEU A 24 -12.10 -3.44 4.11
CA LEU A 24 -13.41 -2.92 3.74
C LEU A 24 -13.69 -1.62 4.49
N ILE A 25 -14.01 -0.56 3.74
CA ILE A 25 -14.41 0.74 4.29
C ILE A 25 -15.86 0.99 3.90
N THR A 26 -16.74 1.11 4.90
CA THR A 26 -18.15 1.46 4.73
C THR A 26 -18.40 2.87 5.25
N VAL A 27 -19.07 3.68 4.45
CA VAL A 27 -19.44 5.07 4.78
C VAL A 27 -20.95 5.19 4.69
N HIS A 28 -21.60 5.41 5.82
CA HIS A 28 -23.05 5.59 5.92
C HIS A 28 -23.36 7.06 6.24
N VAL A 29 -23.91 7.80 5.29
CA VAL A 29 -24.24 9.22 5.45
C VAL A 29 -25.63 9.39 6.06
N HIS A 30 -25.72 10.18 7.12
CA HIS A 30 -26.96 10.51 7.81
C HIS A 30 -27.63 11.77 7.23
N PRO A 31 -28.95 11.94 7.43
CA PRO A 31 -29.69 13.10 6.92
C PRO A 31 -29.19 14.47 7.40
N ASP A 32 -28.49 14.52 8.54
CA ASP A 32 -27.89 15.74 9.09
C ASP A 32 -26.50 16.05 8.51
N GLY A 33 -26.00 15.22 7.59
CA GLY A 33 -24.68 15.37 6.96
C GLY A 33 -23.54 14.76 7.77
N LYS A 34 -23.83 14.19 8.94
CA LYS A 34 -22.88 13.32 9.66
C LYS A 34 -22.76 11.99 8.94
N TYR A 35 -21.73 11.23 9.26
CA TYR A 35 -21.57 9.91 8.66
C TYR A 35 -20.93 8.93 9.63
N LYS A 36 -21.41 7.69 9.61
CA LYS A 36 -20.75 6.57 10.26
C LYS A 36 -19.72 5.99 9.30
N MET A 37 -18.46 5.95 9.73
CA MET A 37 -17.42 5.23 9.03
C MET A 37 -17.13 3.93 9.78
N HIS A 38 -17.02 2.82 9.05
CA HIS A 38 -16.71 1.50 9.59
C HIS A 38 -15.66 0.85 8.71
N ILE A 39 -14.53 0.52 9.31
CA ILE A 39 -13.35 -0.07 8.70
C ILE A 39 -13.23 -1.49 9.24
N VAL A 40 -13.09 -2.46 8.36
CA VAL A 40 -12.87 -3.87 8.70
C VAL A 40 -11.63 -4.34 7.97
N THR A 41 -10.68 -4.90 8.70
CA THR A 41 -9.49 -5.56 8.15
C THR A 41 -9.52 -7.03 8.55
N LYS A 42 -9.40 -7.93 7.56
CA LYS A 42 -9.44 -9.39 7.76
C LYS A 42 -8.22 -10.04 7.13
N GLY A 43 -7.55 -10.94 7.86
CA GLY A 43 -6.38 -11.64 7.37
C GLY A 43 -5.73 -12.49 8.45
N ASP A 44 -4.47 -12.88 8.26
CA ASP A 44 -3.69 -13.45 9.34
C ASP A 44 -3.24 -12.37 10.34
N SER A 45 -2.63 -12.77 11.47
CA SER A 45 -2.20 -11.78 12.48
C SER A 45 -1.08 -10.88 11.98
N THR A 46 -0.19 -11.40 11.14
CA THR A 46 0.96 -10.62 10.69
C THR A 46 0.51 -9.48 9.81
N ASP A 47 -0.44 -9.74 8.93
CA ASP A 47 -0.86 -8.75 7.96
C ASP A 47 -1.99 -7.83 8.49
N VAL A 48 -2.77 -8.26 9.49
CA VAL A 48 -3.79 -7.38 10.13
C VAL A 48 -3.13 -6.33 11.03
N PHE A 49 -1.93 -6.60 11.57
CA PHE A 49 -1.27 -5.78 12.59
C PHE A 49 0.07 -5.16 12.16
N ASP A 50 0.45 -5.21 10.89
CA ASP A 50 1.73 -4.68 10.37
C ASP A 50 1.71 -3.18 9.99
N ASP A 51 0.61 -2.48 10.27
CA ASP A 51 0.37 -1.07 9.92
C ASP A 51 0.24 -0.78 8.40
N ASP A 52 0.09 -1.78 7.51
CA ASP A 52 -0.07 -1.53 6.07
C ASP A 52 -1.38 -0.80 5.73
N PHE A 53 -2.43 -1.01 6.52
CA PHE A 53 -3.63 -0.19 6.52
C PHE A 53 -3.98 0.24 7.96
N PRO A 54 -3.47 1.39 8.42
CA PRO A 54 -3.60 1.75 9.82
C PRO A 54 -5.02 2.23 10.14
N HIS A 55 -5.66 1.53 11.07
CA HIS A 55 -6.92 1.97 11.66
C HIS A 55 -6.74 3.22 12.53
N PRO A 56 -7.75 4.12 12.61
CA PRO A 56 -7.75 5.22 13.56
C PRO A 56 -7.55 4.72 15.00
N LYS A 57 -6.73 5.44 15.79
CA LYS A 57 -6.53 5.11 17.21
C LYS A 57 -7.83 5.32 17.99
N PRO A 58 -8.19 4.39 18.90
CA PRO A 58 -9.36 4.54 19.75
C PRO A 58 -9.32 5.85 20.55
N ASN A 59 -10.44 6.59 20.54
CA ASN A 59 -10.62 7.83 21.29
C ASN A 59 -12.13 8.09 21.50
N SER A 60 -12.52 9.32 21.84
CA SER A 60 -13.93 9.70 22.00
C SER A 60 -14.79 9.57 20.74
N ILE A 61 -14.17 9.52 19.56
CA ILE A 61 -14.83 9.45 18.24
C ILE A 61 -14.75 8.02 17.68
N TRP A 62 -13.60 7.37 17.85
CA TRP A 62 -13.29 6.06 17.27
C TRP A 62 -13.33 4.96 18.30
N THR A 63 -14.08 3.91 17.99
CA THR A 63 -14.11 2.65 18.75
C THR A 63 -13.49 1.56 17.89
N SER A 64 -12.62 0.73 18.47
CA SER A 64 -12.03 -0.41 17.78
C SER A 64 -12.22 -1.70 18.57
N THR A 65 -12.49 -2.78 17.84
CA THR A 65 -12.66 -4.14 18.36
C THR A 65 -11.80 -5.10 17.54
N GLN A 66 -11.33 -6.16 18.19
CA GLN A 66 -10.54 -7.21 17.55
C GLN A 66 -11.11 -8.56 17.96
N HIS A 67 -11.26 -9.46 17.01
CA HIS A 67 -11.72 -10.82 17.27
C HIS A 67 -11.17 -11.79 16.21
N LYS A 68 -11.42 -13.07 16.43
CA LYS A 68 -11.04 -14.15 15.50
C LYS A 68 -12.27 -14.85 14.99
N GLU A 69 -12.26 -15.17 13.70
CA GLU A 69 -13.20 -16.12 13.10
C GLU A 69 -12.42 -17.40 12.76
N ARG A 70 -13.00 -18.56 13.09
CA ARG A 70 -12.44 -19.86 12.71
C ARG A 70 -13.31 -20.42 11.59
N SER A 71 -12.67 -20.85 10.52
CA SER A 71 -13.36 -21.59 9.46
C SER A 71 -13.94 -22.88 10.01
N GLN A 72 -15.15 -23.26 9.57
CA GLN A 72 -15.72 -24.56 9.95
C GLN A 72 -14.95 -25.73 9.31
N ASP A 73 -14.21 -25.46 8.24
CA ASP A 73 -13.56 -26.46 7.38
C ASP A 73 -12.02 -26.44 7.47
N SER A 74 -11.43 -25.49 8.21
CA SER A 74 -9.97 -25.42 8.45
C SER A 74 -9.66 -24.98 9.89
N GLU A 75 -8.49 -25.42 10.40
CA GLU A 75 -7.97 -24.92 11.70
C GLU A 75 -7.42 -23.49 11.61
N GLU A 76 -7.54 -22.85 10.45
CA GLU A 76 -7.03 -21.51 10.19
C GLU A 76 -7.89 -20.47 10.92
N GLU A 77 -7.20 -19.60 11.65
CA GLU A 77 -7.80 -18.48 12.37
C GLU A 77 -7.63 -17.20 11.55
N THR A 78 -8.75 -16.59 11.17
CA THR A 78 -8.76 -15.26 10.56
C THR A 78 -8.89 -14.21 11.64
N TRP A 79 -7.94 -13.29 11.70
CA TRP A 79 -8.01 -12.12 12.55
C TRP A 79 -8.86 -11.05 11.89
N ILE A 80 -9.72 -10.41 12.69
CA ILE A 80 -10.59 -9.33 12.25
C ILE A 80 -10.38 -8.14 13.18
N MET A 81 -9.96 -7.02 12.59
CA MET A 81 -9.91 -5.73 13.26
C MET A 81 -11.02 -4.84 12.70
N GLU A 82 -11.84 -4.31 13.58
CA GLU A 82 -12.89 -3.36 13.22
C GLU A 82 -12.64 -2.02 13.90
N THR A 83 -12.85 -0.93 13.17
CA THR A 83 -12.85 0.42 13.74
C THR A 83 -14.01 1.20 13.18
N GLN A 84 -14.78 1.84 14.04
CA GLN A 84 -15.94 2.63 13.65
C GLN A 84 -16.01 3.95 14.40
N GLY A 85 -16.56 4.98 13.76
CA GLY A 85 -16.75 6.29 14.35
C GLY A 85 -17.87 7.07 13.67
N LEU A 86 -18.49 7.98 14.42
CA LEU A 86 -19.48 8.93 13.90
C LEU A 86 -18.77 10.27 13.66
N LEU A 87 -18.75 10.71 12.41
CA LEU A 87 -17.91 11.80 11.92
C LEU A 87 -18.75 12.92 11.28
N SER A 88 -18.10 14.06 11.02
CA SER A 88 -18.71 15.21 10.37
C SER A 88 -17.66 15.99 9.58
N GLY A 89 -18.01 16.49 8.39
CA GLY A 89 -17.10 17.27 7.56
C GLY A 89 -15.95 16.45 6.97
N MET A 90 -14.75 17.03 6.93
CA MET A 90 -13.54 16.36 6.46
C MET A 90 -12.91 15.57 7.61
N THR A 91 -12.69 14.28 7.41
CA THR A 91 -11.89 13.43 8.31
C THR A 91 -10.67 12.93 7.57
N LEU A 92 -9.50 13.22 8.15
CA LEU A 92 -8.25 12.57 7.78
C LEU A 92 -8.04 11.40 8.74
N PHE A 93 -8.06 10.18 8.24
CA PHE A 93 -7.57 9.04 9.00
C PHE A 93 -6.28 8.53 8.34
N THR A 94 -5.21 8.51 9.14
CA THR A 94 -4.04 7.61 9.18
C THR A 94 -2.87 8.27 9.93
N LYS A 95 -1.83 7.46 10.22
CA LYS A 95 -0.69 7.63 11.14
C LYS A 95 -0.09 9.05 11.28
N ASP A 96 0.30 9.38 12.51
CA ASP A 96 1.26 10.43 12.86
C ASP A 96 2.54 10.30 12.02
N SER A 97 2.75 11.27 11.12
CA SER A 97 3.97 11.89 10.54
C SER A 97 5.33 11.15 10.40
N SER A 98 5.53 9.92 10.88
CA SER A 98 6.81 9.21 10.87
C SER A 98 7.02 8.31 9.64
N SER A 99 6.04 8.20 8.74
CA SER A 99 6.22 7.58 7.43
C SER A 99 6.52 8.65 6.40
N ILE A 100 7.49 8.40 5.51
CA ILE A 100 7.83 9.28 4.38
C ILE A 100 6.65 9.37 3.39
N VAL A 101 5.73 8.40 3.44
CA VAL A 101 4.45 8.41 2.73
C VAL A 101 3.39 7.88 3.69
N PRO A 102 2.79 8.72 4.55
CA PRO A 102 1.63 8.27 5.32
C PRO A 102 0.54 7.93 4.30
N LEU A 103 0.01 6.72 4.35
CA LEU A 103 -1.12 6.30 3.52
C LEU A 103 -2.35 7.09 3.97
N GLN A 104 -2.50 8.33 3.51
CA GLN A 104 -3.59 9.21 3.90
C GLN A 104 -4.78 8.98 3.01
N HIS A 105 -5.90 8.63 3.64
CA HIS A 105 -7.16 8.38 2.94
C HIS A 105 -8.21 9.39 3.40
N PRO A 106 -8.06 10.70 3.09
CA PRO A 106 -9.04 11.67 3.54
C PRO A 106 -10.40 11.36 2.93
N ILE A 107 -11.42 11.50 3.76
CA ILE A 107 -12.81 11.43 3.36
C ILE A 107 -13.51 12.71 3.74
N THR A 108 -14.28 13.26 2.81
CA THR A 108 -15.09 14.45 3.02
C THR A 108 -16.53 14.13 2.70
N VAL A 109 -17.42 14.43 3.65
CA VAL A 109 -18.86 14.39 3.42
C VAL A 109 -19.41 15.82 3.48
N LYS A 110 -20.07 16.23 2.40
CA LYS A 110 -20.74 17.54 2.29
C LYS A 110 -22.23 17.34 2.12
N ARG A 111 -22.99 18.25 2.73
CA ARG A 111 -24.45 18.33 2.62
C ARG A 111 -24.81 19.72 2.16
N GLU A 112 -25.53 19.80 1.05
CA GLU A 112 -25.97 21.05 0.44
C GLU A 112 -27.50 21.04 0.36
N GLU A 113 -28.14 22.00 1.03
CA GLU A 113 -29.58 22.19 0.98
C GLU A 113 -29.94 23.20 -0.11
N ASN A 114 -30.86 22.81 -0.99
CA ASN A 114 -31.52 23.67 -1.96
C ASN A 114 -33.02 23.70 -1.68
N TRP A 115 -33.73 24.65 -2.30
CA TRP A 115 -35.16 24.87 -2.08
C TRP A 115 -36.08 23.67 -2.40
N ILE A 116 -35.61 22.70 -3.19
CA ILE A 116 -36.36 21.48 -3.60
C ILE A 116 -35.62 20.17 -3.34
N SER A 117 -34.37 20.23 -2.90
CA SER A 117 -33.53 19.04 -2.80
C SER A 117 -32.43 19.19 -1.78
N THR A 118 -31.95 18.07 -1.27
CA THR A 118 -30.72 18.00 -0.47
C THR A 118 -29.74 17.11 -1.20
N THR A 119 -28.55 17.62 -1.48
CA THR A 119 -27.46 16.89 -2.13
C THR A 119 -26.45 16.46 -1.08
N TYR A 120 -26.04 15.19 -1.12
CA TYR A 120 -24.95 14.65 -0.31
C TYR A 120 -23.80 14.28 -1.23
N THR A 121 -22.60 14.79 -0.94
CA THR A 121 -21.38 14.48 -1.68
C THR A 121 -20.42 13.77 -0.76
N VAL A 122 -20.01 12.56 -1.16
CA VAL A 122 -18.96 11.80 -0.49
C VAL A 122 -17.75 11.77 -1.42
N GLU A 123 -16.63 12.30 -0.93
CA GLU A 123 -15.35 12.30 -1.65
C GLU A 123 -14.33 11.52 -0.81
N GLN A 124 -13.84 10.41 -1.35
CA GLN A 124 -12.78 9.61 -0.75
C GLN A 124 -11.56 9.64 -1.66
N ILE A 125 -10.41 10.07 -1.12
CA ILE A 125 -9.17 10.17 -1.88
C ILE A 125 -8.23 9.07 -1.43
N PHE A 126 -7.86 8.18 -2.34
CA PHE A 126 -6.82 7.18 -2.11
C PHE A 126 -5.48 7.74 -2.59
N ARG A 127 -4.64 8.21 -1.65
CA ARG A 127 -3.29 8.65 -1.99
C ARG A 127 -2.38 7.45 -2.13
N GLY A 128 -2.08 7.09 -3.38
CA GLY A 128 -1.09 6.05 -3.69
C GLY A 128 0.34 6.46 -3.31
N ARG A 129 1.30 5.59 -3.60
CA ARG A 129 2.71 5.80 -3.24
C ARG A 129 3.43 6.85 -4.08
N GLU A 130 2.74 7.58 -4.97
CA GLU A 130 3.34 8.54 -5.93
C GLU A 130 4.42 7.90 -6.82
N VAL A 131 4.14 6.68 -7.31
CA VAL A 131 5.06 5.87 -8.14
C VAL A 131 5.66 6.68 -9.28
N TYR A 132 4.81 7.38 -10.05
CA TYR A 132 5.21 8.23 -11.18
C TYR A 132 6.15 9.40 -10.81
N ARG A 133 6.21 9.79 -9.53
CA ARG A 133 7.10 10.85 -9.04
C ARG A 133 8.40 10.30 -8.48
N LYS A 134 8.37 9.12 -7.83
CA LYS A 134 9.49 8.58 -7.04
C LYS A 134 10.36 7.62 -7.83
N TYR A 135 9.76 6.83 -8.71
CA TYR A 135 10.42 5.81 -9.54
C TYR A 135 9.61 5.66 -10.84
N PRO A 136 9.68 6.69 -11.73
CA PRO A 136 8.84 6.79 -12.92
C PRO A 136 8.96 5.60 -13.87
N LYS A 137 10.13 4.96 -14.01
CA LYS A 137 10.30 3.81 -14.92
C LYS A 137 9.38 2.65 -14.55
N PHE A 138 9.14 2.44 -13.26
CA PHE A 138 8.19 1.44 -12.80
C PHE A 138 6.75 1.91 -13.03
N GLY A 139 6.48 3.21 -12.87
CA GLY A 139 5.19 3.79 -13.27
C GLY A 139 4.87 3.54 -14.74
N ASP A 140 5.86 3.75 -15.60
CA ASP A 140 5.74 3.53 -17.04
C ASP A 140 5.56 2.04 -17.36
N SER A 141 6.29 1.14 -16.68
CA SER A 141 6.15 -0.31 -16.88
C SER A 141 4.78 -0.84 -16.48
N LEU A 142 4.07 -0.20 -15.55
CA LEU A 142 2.69 -0.57 -15.21
C LEU A 142 1.68 -0.26 -16.33
N GLN A 143 2.04 0.63 -17.26
CA GLN A 143 1.21 1.00 -18.41
C GLN A 143 1.62 0.27 -19.69
N ASP A 144 2.84 -0.28 -19.74
CA ASP A 144 3.39 -0.98 -20.89
C ASP A 144 2.88 -2.44 -20.96
N THR A 145 1.87 -2.67 -21.78
CA THR A 145 1.32 -4.01 -22.00
C THR A 145 2.22 -4.92 -22.82
N GLU A 146 3.20 -4.37 -23.56
CA GLU A 146 4.14 -5.14 -24.39
C GLU A 146 5.34 -5.62 -23.57
N LYS A 147 5.72 -4.87 -22.53
CA LYS A 147 6.85 -5.18 -21.63
C LYS A 147 6.44 -5.28 -20.17
N ALA A 148 5.27 -5.84 -19.90
CA ALA A 148 4.73 -5.97 -18.53
C ALA A 148 5.69 -6.71 -17.57
N ASP A 149 6.51 -7.65 -18.07
CA ASP A 149 7.50 -8.40 -17.29
C ASP A 149 8.91 -7.75 -17.28
N SER A 150 9.05 -6.52 -17.77
CA SER A 150 10.33 -5.82 -17.79
C SER A 150 10.81 -5.52 -16.37
N ILE A 151 12.10 -5.74 -16.12
CA ILE A 151 12.80 -5.39 -14.88
C ILE A 151 13.66 -4.13 -15.01
N GLN A 152 13.56 -3.41 -16.14
CA GLN A 152 14.39 -2.21 -16.41
C GLN A 152 14.17 -1.07 -15.40
N TRP A 153 13.03 -1.06 -14.71
CA TRP A 153 12.73 -0.11 -13.64
C TRP A 153 13.42 -0.44 -12.31
N LEU A 154 13.88 -1.68 -12.13
CA LEU A 154 14.37 -2.18 -10.85
C LEU A 154 15.57 -1.37 -10.31
N PRO A 155 16.59 -1.01 -11.11
CA PRO A 155 17.70 -0.20 -10.61
C PRO A 155 17.24 1.15 -10.04
N GLU A 156 16.34 1.85 -10.74
CA GLU A 156 15.80 3.14 -10.29
C GLU A 156 15.01 3.00 -8.98
N ALA A 157 14.12 2.02 -8.91
CA ALA A 157 13.34 1.76 -7.71
C ALA A 157 14.23 1.40 -6.52
N MET A 158 15.27 0.59 -6.73
CA MET A 158 16.22 0.21 -5.68
C MET A 158 17.04 1.39 -5.17
N VAL A 159 17.53 2.26 -6.07
CA VAL A 159 18.19 3.52 -5.68
C VAL A 159 17.28 4.34 -4.77
N TYR A 160 16.02 4.56 -5.19
CA TYR A 160 15.08 5.33 -4.40
C TYR A 160 14.81 4.69 -3.02
N VAL A 161 14.46 3.40 -2.98
CA VAL A 161 14.11 2.69 -1.75
C VAL A 161 15.27 2.67 -0.76
N CYS A 162 16.48 2.33 -1.22
CA CYS A 162 17.67 2.31 -0.38
C CYS A 162 18.01 3.69 0.18
N SER A 163 17.97 4.73 -0.65
CA SER A 163 18.22 6.10 -0.19
C SER A 163 17.20 6.57 0.84
N GLN A 164 15.90 6.25 0.65
CA GLN A 164 14.88 6.61 1.65
C GLN A 164 15.04 5.83 2.96
N ALA A 165 15.41 4.54 2.88
CA ALA A 165 15.67 3.72 4.06
C ALA A 165 16.86 4.27 4.87
N LEU A 166 17.97 4.60 4.21
CA LEU A 166 19.14 5.22 4.86
C LEU A 166 18.82 6.60 5.41
N ASN A 167 18.03 7.40 4.70
CA ASN A 167 17.60 8.71 5.17
C ASN A 167 16.74 8.60 6.44
N ARG A 168 15.86 7.58 6.54
CA ARG A 168 15.10 7.31 7.76
C ARG A 168 16.02 7.02 8.95
N LEU A 169 17.08 6.23 8.73
CA LEU A 169 18.06 5.93 9.78
C LEU A 169 18.80 7.18 10.27
N LYS A 170 19.00 8.20 9.42
CA LYS A 170 19.60 9.49 9.84
C LYS A 170 18.75 10.24 10.89
N PHE A 171 17.43 10.05 10.86
CA PHE A 171 16.49 10.74 11.75
C PHE A 171 16.00 9.86 12.91
N ASP A 172 16.43 8.60 12.98
CA ASP A 172 16.06 7.69 14.05
C ASP A 172 16.99 7.87 15.26
N THR A 173 16.52 8.62 16.27
CA THR A 173 17.28 8.90 17.49
C THR A 173 17.56 7.66 18.35
N SER A 174 16.90 6.52 18.08
CA SER A 174 17.17 5.27 18.78
C SER A 174 18.42 4.54 18.27
N ILE A 175 18.88 4.88 17.05
CA ILE A 175 20.00 4.24 16.40
C ILE A 175 21.16 5.24 16.30
N HIS A 176 22.26 4.96 16.98
CA HIS A 176 23.46 5.80 16.92
C HIS A 176 24.33 5.35 15.75
N LEU A 177 24.07 5.90 14.56
CA LEU A 177 24.88 5.68 13.36
C LEU A 177 25.68 6.93 12.99
N GLU A 178 26.91 6.71 12.55
CA GLU A 178 27.76 7.77 12.02
C GLU A 178 27.19 8.27 10.67
N LEU A 179 26.97 9.58 10.55
CA LEU A 179 26.38 10.18 9.35
C LEU A 179 27.25 9.94 8.10
N GLU A 180 28.58 9.99 8.24
CA GLU A 180 29.52 9.74 7.15
C GLU A 180 29.41 8.30 6.63
N LEU A 181 29.20 7.33 7.52
CA LEU A 181 28.98 5.93 7.13
C LEU A 181 27.69 5.78 6.32
N LEU A 182 26.59 6.41 6.76
CA LEU A 182 25.31 6.38 6.04
C LEU A 182 25.43 6.99 4.64
N GLU A 183 26.18 8.08 4.49
CA GLU A 183 26.45 8.70 3.18
C GLU A 183 27.32 7.83 2.28
N ARG A 184 28.33 7.17 2.84
CA ARG A 184 29.16 6.22 2.09
C ARG A 184 28.35 5.03 1.59
N ILE A 185 27.45 4.49 2.43
CA ILE A 185 26.55 3.39 2.04
C ILE A 185 25.60 3.87 0.93
N ASP A 186 24.99 5.04 1.08
CA ASP A 186 24.07 5.60 0.06
C ASP A 186 24.76 5.78 -1.30
N ASN A 187 25.97 6.36 -1.30
CA ASN A 187 26.76 6.54 -2.52
C ASN A 187 27.19 5.20 -3.13
N HIS A 188 27.58 4.23 -2.31
CA HIS A 188 27.96 2.91 -2.79
C HIS A 188 26.78 2.20 -3.48
N LEU A 189 25.59 2.20 -2.85
CA LEU A 189 24.39 1.59 -3.42
C LEU A 189 23.97 2.27 -4.72
N LYS A 190 23.98 3.62 -4.76
CA LYS A 190 23.70 4.39 -5.98
C LYS A 190 24.63 3.98 -7.12
N ASN A 191 25.93 3.99 -6.87
CA ASN A 191 26.92 3.64 -7.89
C ASN A 191 26.77 2.20 -8.36
N TYR A 192 26.46 1.26 -7.46
CA TYR A 192 26.21 -0.13 -7.80
C TYR A 192 25.02 -0.28 -8.75
N PHE A 193 23.86 0.29 -8.41
CA PHE A 193 22.66 0.13 -9.23
C PHE A 193 22.76 0.87 -10.58
N ILE A 194 23.41 2.05 -10.61
CA ILE A 194 23.71 2.75 -11.87
C ILE A 194 24.62 1.91 -12.76
N HIS A 195 25.60 1.23 -12.18
CA HIS A 195 26.48 0.33 -12.93
C HIS A 195 25.73 -0.87 -13.50
N VAL A 196 24.86 -1.50 -12.72
CA VAL A 196 23.99 -2.60 -13.18
C VAL A 196 23.11 -2.14 -14.34
N GLU A 197 22.46 -0.99 -14.22
CA GLU A 197 21.65 -0.41 -15.30
C GLU A 197 22.48 -0.18 -16.57
N THR A 198 23.70 0.35 -16.42
CA THR A 198 24.60 0.61 -17.55
C THR A 198 24.98 -0.68 -18.28
N ILE A 199 25.28 -1.76 -17.54
CA ILE A 199 25.60 -3.07 -18.14
C ILE A 199 24.40 -3.59 -18.93
N GLN A 200 23.20 -3.56 -18.35
CA GLN A 200 21.98 -4.03 -19.02
C GLN A 200 21.71 -3.27 -20.32
N LEU A 201 21.83 -1.94 -20.30
CA LEU A 201 21.66 -1.11 -21.49
C LEU A 201 22.70 -1.43 -22.57
N LEU A 202 23.95 -1.72 -22.20
CA LEU A 202 24.99 -2.12 -23.14
C LEU A 202 24.67 -3.48 -23.78
N GLU A 203 24.24 -4.46 -22.99
CA GLU A 203 23.83 -5.78 -23.49
C GLU A 203 22.65 -5.68 -24.46
N GLU A 204 21.64 -4.87 -24.15
CA GLU A 204 20.50 -4.62 -25.05
C GLU A 204 20.92 -3.95 -26.35
N LEU A 205 21.86 -3.00 -26.31
CA LEU A 205 22.40 -2.35 -27.50
C LEU A 205 23.19 -3.33 -28.38
N GLU A 206 23.92 -4.28 -27.79
CA GLU A 206 24.63 -5.31 -28.54
C GLU A 206 23.66 -6.28 -29.22
N GLN A 207 22.61 -6.73 -28.52
CA GLN A 207 21.61 -7.64 -29.07
C GLN A 207 20.75 -7.00 -30.17
N ASN A 208 20.42 -5.71 -30.07
CA ASN A 208 19.65 -5.01 -31.11
C ASN A 208 20.47 -4.66 -32.37
N ARG A 209 21.79 -4.86 -32.36
CA ARG A 209 22.68 -4.61 -33.51
C ARG A 209 22.93 -5.87 -34.35
N SER A 210 22.62 -7.06 -33.82
CA SER A 210 22.69 -8.36 -34.52
C SER A 210 21.37 -8.72 -35.19
#